data_AF-A0A0R2NQJ8-F1
#
_entry.id   AF-A0A0R2NQJ8-F1
#
_cell.length_a   1.000
_cell.length_b   1.000
_cell.length_c   1.000
_cell.angle_alpha   90.00
_cell.angle_beta   90.00
_cell.angle_gamma   90.00
#
_symmetry.space_group_name_H-M   'P 1'
#
loop_
_entity.id
_entity.type
_entity.pdbx_description
1 polymer ?
#
loop_
_entity_poly.entity_id
_entity_poly.type
_entity_poly.pdbx_seq_one_letter_code
_entity_poly.pdbx_strand_id
1 'polypeptide(L)'
;MTTTNYDSILKETSNWMSTNDLHKKIGTDKAEMIESCKKLLAMGYLKTNPKQNKLFYRKEDKAQSEFNFTLLIAVFEMNQKTELHNLSQLSSIMRNDGKGLRQKCLDILERINEEVKRAYMVKAKLDYQKNQSSIPANIADERIKKLDKYVEKIMNAVMSKNKDEVTVKAIQTYFNQHTIKFEDFKI
;
A
#
# COMPACT_ATOMS: atom_id res chain seq x y z
N MET A 1 -12.95 -4.98 4.98
CA MET A 1 -11.85 -5.88 4.57
C MET A 1 -11.76 -5.88 3.06
N THR A 2 -11.12 -4.84 2.52
CA THR A 2 -10.62 -4.88 1.14
C THR A 2 -9.47 -5.87 1.14
N THR A 3 -9.73 -7.10 0.71
CA THR A 3 -8.68 -8.10 0.49
C THR A 3 -7.93 -7.67 -0.76
N THR A 4 -6.80 -6.99 -0.59
CA THR A 4 -5.99 -6.55 -1.72
C THR A 4 -5.40 -7.77 -2.42
N ASN A 5 -5.86 -8.03 -3.65
CA ASN A 5 -5.57 -9.26 -4.41
C ASN A 5 -4.17 -9.24 -5.05
N TYR A 6 -3.20 -8.56 -4.43
CA TYR A 6 -1.89 -8.30 -5.01
C TYR A 6 -1.15 -9.60 -5.33
N ASP A 7 -1.08 -10.53 -4.40
CA ASP A 7 -0.35 -11.79 -4.59
C ASP A 7 -0.96 -12.63 -5.71
N SER A 8 -2.30 -12.74 -5.75
CA SER A 8 -3.02 -13.43 -6.82
C SER A 8 -2.74 -12.79 -8.18
N ILE A 9 -2.73 -11.46 -8.27
CA ILE A 9 -2.42 -10.74 -9.51
C ILE A 9 -0.96 -10.99 -9.92
N LEU A 10 -0.01 -10.89 -8.98
CA LEU A 10 1.42 -11.09 -9.27
C LEU A 10 1.72 -12.51 -9.72
N LYS A 11 1.06 -13.51 -9.12
CA LYS A 11 1.17 -14.92 -9.51
C LYS A 11 0.72 -15.14 -10.96
N GLU A 12 -0.43 -14.59 -11.33
CA GLU A 12 -1.03 -14.81 -12.66
C GLU A 12 -0.41 -13.96 -13.77
N THR A 13 0.40 -12.94 -13.44
CA THR A 13 1.00 -12.00 -14.41
C THR A 13 2.47 -12.29 -14.74
N SER A 14 2.93 -13.52 -14.54
CA SER A 14 4.27 -13.96 -14.97
C SER A 14 4.48 -13.77 -16.49
N ASN A 15 3.41 -13.99 -17.27
CA ASN A 15 3.32 -13.68 -18.70
C ASN A 15 2.29 -12.57 -18.95
N TRP A 16 2.24 -12.05 -20.18
CA TRP A 16 1.24 -11.06 -20.57
C TRP A 16 -0.19 -11.60 -20.36
N MET A 17 -0.96 -10.93 -19.52
CA MET A 17 -2.33 -11.31 -19.17
C MET A 17 -3.30 -10.17 -19.49
N SER A 18 -4.39 -10.46 -20.19
CA SER A 18 -5.43 -9.45 -20.44
C SER A 18 -6.23 -9.16 -19.17
N THR A 19 -6.83 -7.97 -19.06
CA THR A 19 -7.72 -7.65 -17.93
C THR A 19 -8.84 -8.68 -17.74
N ASN A 20 -9.43 -9.18 -18.82
CA ASN A 20 -10.55 -10.13 -18.74
C ASN A 20 -10.09 -11.53 -18.31
N ASP A 21 -8.93 -11.99 -18.80
CA ASP A 21 -8.40 -13.30 -18.43
C ASP A 21 -7.90 -13.29 -16.99
N LEU A 22 -7.24 -12.21 -16.57
CA LEU A 22 -6.85 -12.01 -15.18
C LEU A 22 -8.06 -12.08 -14.24
N HIS A 23 -9.13 -11.36 -14.57
CA HIS A 23 -10.39 -11.37 -13.79
C HIS A 23 -10.98 -12.78 -13.67
N LYS A 24 -11.05 -13.54 -14.77
CA LYS A 24 -11.54 -14.93 -14.76
C LYS A 24 -10.70 -15.84 -13.87
N LYS A 25 -9.38 -15.65 -13.85
CA LYS A 25 -8.47 -16.49 -13.07
C LYS A 25 -8.52 -16.20 -11.58
N ILE A 26 -8.57 -14.94 -11.18
CA ILE A 26 -8.54 -14.57 -9.76
C ILE A 26 -9.93 -14.59 -9.12
N GLY A 27 -11.01 -14.51 -9.90
CA GLY A 27 -12.38 -14.68 -9.42
C GLY A 27 -12.88 -13.61 -8.44
N THR A 28 -12.26 -12.43 -8.41
CA THR A 28 -12.64 -11.30 -7.56
C THR A 28 -13.48 -10.29 -8.32
N ASP A 29 -14.02 -9.27 -7.64
CA ASP A 29 -14.71 -8.18 -8.31
C ASP A 29 -13.79 -7.47 -9.33
N LYS A 30 -14.35 -7.15 -10.50
CA LYS A 30 -13.58 -6.60 -11.61
C LYS A 30 -13.05 -5.20 -11.29
N ALA A 31 -13.82 -4.36 -10.60
CA ALA A 31 -13.39 -3.01 -10.26
C ALA A 31 -12.30 -3.05 -9.18
N GLU A 32 -12.44 -3.90 -8.17
CA GLU A 32 -11.42 -4.12 -7.13
C GLU A 32 -10.11 -4.66 -7.73
N MET A 33 -10.19 -5.60 -8.67
CA MET A 33 -9.01 -6.08 -9.40
C MET A 33 -8.33 -4.96 -10.18
N ILE A 34 -9.10 -4.18 -10.95
CA ILE A 34 -8.55 -3.09 -11.77
C ILE A 34 -7.85 -2.07 -10.87
N GLU A 35 -8.44 -1.73 -9.73
CA GLU A 35 -7.83 -0.82 -8.77
C GLU A 35 -6.54 -1.40 -8.19
N SER A 36 -6.52 -2.70 -7.87
CA SER A 36 -5.31 -3.39 -7.44
C SER A 36 -4.22 -3.37 -8.51
N CYS A 37 -4.57 -3.56 -9.79
CA CYS A 37 -3.63 -3.48 -10.91
C CYS A 37 -3.03 -2.08 -11.05
N LYS A 38 -3.84 -1.01 -10.92
CA LYS A 38 -3.36 0.37 -10.97
C LYS A 38 -2.36 0.65 -9.85
N LYS A 39 -2.64 0.18 -8.62
CA LYS A 39 -1.73 0.34 -7.48
C LYS A 39 -0.42 -0.42 -7.72
N LEU A 40 -0.49 -1.66 -8.21
CA LEU A 40 0.71 -2.44 -8.57
C LEU A 40 1.52 -1.80 -9.71
N LEU A 41 0.87 -1.17 -10.70
CA LEU A 41 1.55 -0.39 -11.74
C LEU A 41 2.29 0.81 -11.14
N ALA A 42 1.63 1.58 -10.27
CA ALA A 42 2.24 2.74 -9.61
C ALA A 42 3.45 2.34 -8.74
N MET A 43 3.34 1.22 -8.02
CA MET A 43 4.43 0.63 -7.24
C MET A 43 5.49 -0.08 -8.12
N GLY A 44 5.32 -0.08 -9.45
CA GLY A 44 6.26 -0.65 -10.40
C GLY A 44 6.35 -2.17 -10.38
N TYR A 45 5.38 -2.86 -9.80
CA TYR A 45 5.27 -4.32 -9.80
C TYR A 45 4.70 -4.89 -11.10
N LEU A 46 3.93 -4.08 -11.82
CA LEU A 46 3.40 -4.43 -13.13
C LEU A 46 3.93 -3.46 -14.19
N LYS A 47 3.83 -3.87 -15.44
CA LYS A 47 3.89 -3.02 -16.64
C LYS A 47 2.74 -3.33 -17.57
N THR A 48 2.44 -2.40 -18.47
CA THR A 48 1.46 -2.56 -19.54
C THR A 48 2.12 -2.70 -20.90
N ASN A 49 1.42 -3.31 -21.86
CA ASN A 49 1.88 -3.38 -23.25
C ASN A 49 1.33 -2.19 -24.04
N PRO A 50 2.17 -1.22 -24.46
CA PRO A 50 1.70 -0.04 -25.19
C PRO A 50 1.30 -0.33 -26.65
N LYS A 51 1.66 -1.50 -27.19
CA LYS A 51 1.45 -1.85 -28.60
C LYS A 51 0.11 -2.53 -28.88
N GLN A 52 -0.71 -2.75 -27.86
CA GLN A 52 -1.98 -3.46 -28.00
C GLN A 52 -3.16 -2.53 -27.70
N ASN A 53 -4.21 -2.62 -28.52
CA ASN A 53 -5.45 -1.85 -28.35
C ASN A 53 -6.22 -2.22 -27.06
N LYS A 54 -5.80 -3.29 -26.38
CA LYS A 54 -6.36 -3.75 -25.10
C LYS A 54 -5.27 -3.69 -24.04
N LEU A 55 -5.69 -3.51 -22.79
CA LEU A 55 -4.79 -3.47 -21.66
C LEU A 55 -4.34 -4.89 -21.28
N PHE A 56 -3.02 -5.10 -21.25
CA PHE A 56 -2.37 -6.31 -20.77
C PHE A 56 -1.41 -5.95 -19.66
N TYR A 57 -1.29 -6.84 -18.67
CA TYR A 57 -0.39 -6.70 -17.54
C TYR A 57 0.66 -7.80 -17.56
N ARG A 58 1.87 -7.46 -17.10
CA ARG A 58 2.93 -8.42 -16.80
C ARG A 58 3.72 -7.92 -15.60
N LYS A 59 4.21 -8.83 -14.75
CA LYS A 59 5.14 -8.52 -13.68
C LYS A 59 6.37 -7.78 -14.22
N GLU A 60 6.84 -6.80 -13.46
CA GLU A 60 8.03 -6.01 -13.76
C GLU A 60 9.03 -6.16 -12.62
N ASP A 61 10.18 -6.75 -12.90
CA ASP A 61 11.23 -6.98 -11.90
C ASP A 61 12.33 -5.91 -11.98
N LYS A 62 12.33 -5.06 -13.02
CA LYS A 62 13.30 -3.98 -13.18
C LYS A 62 13.20 -2.94 -12.07
N ALA A 63 14.34 -2.35 -11.74
CA ALA A 63 14.42 -1.21 -10.85
C ALA A 63 13.60 -0.04 -11.41
N GLN A 64 12.84 0.62 -10.54
CA GLN A 64 12.11 1.83 -10.91
C GLN A 64 13.09 2.97 -11.23
N SER A 65 12.81 3.73 -12.27
CA SER A 65 13.53 4.99 -12.55
C SER A 65 13.30 6.02 -11.44
N GLU A 66 14.19 7.00 -11.32
CA GLU A 66 14.02 8.09 -10.35
C GLU A 66 12.75 8.90 -10.58
N PHE A 67 12.40 9.12 -11.85
CA PHE A 67 11.15 9.78 -12.22
C PHE A 67 9.93 9.01 -11.70
N ASN A 68 9.88 7.69 -11.93
CA ASN A 68 8.76 6.86 -11.47
C ASN A 68 8.70 6.80 -9.94
N PHE A 69 9.84 6.71 -9.27
CA PHE A 69 9.90 6.72 -7.80
C PHE A 69 9.42 8.06 -7.23
N THR A 70 9.81 9.18 -7.84
CA THR A 70 9.36 10.52 -7.44
C THR A 70 7.83 10.65 -7.56
N LEU A 71 7.25 10.17 -8.68
CA LEU A 71 5.80 10.17 -8.85
C LEU A 71 5.09 9.30 -7.81
N LEU A 72 5.64 8.12 -7.50
CA LEU A 72 5.10 7.24 -6.47
C LEU A 72 5.08 7.91 -5.08
N ILE A 73 6.18 8.57 -4.70
CA ILE A 73 6.24 9.31 -3.43
C ILE A 73 5.23 10.46 -3.41
N ALA A 74 5.06 11.19 -4.52
CA ALA A 74 4.05 12.25 -4.60
C ALA A 74 2.62 11.73 -4.39
N VAL A 75 2.31 10.55 -4.95
CA VAL A 75 1.01 9.88 -4.73
C VAL A 75 0.85 9.47 -3.26
N PHE A 76 1.88 8.88 -2.65
CA PHE A 76 1.85 8.53 -1.23
C PHE A 76 1.63 9.77 -0.37
N GLU A 77 2.37 10.85 -0.58
CA GLU A 77 2.20 12.10 0.17
C GLU A 77 0.80 12.70 0.01
N MET A 78 0.21 12.63 -1.20
CA MET A 78 -1.16 13.07 -1.43
C MET A 78 -2.17 12.23 -0.64
N ASN A 79 -2.04 10.90 -0.69
CA ASN A 79 -2.92 9.99 0.05
C ASN A 79 -2.79 10.19 1.56
N GLN A 80 -1.56 10.32 2.07
CA GLN A 80 -1.33 10.65 3.47
C GLN A 80 -2.01 11.97 3.87
N LYS A 81 -1.88 13.03 3.06
CA LYS A 81 -2.57 14.31 3.36
C LYS A 81 -4.10 14.12 3.44
N THR A 82 -4.67 13.37 2.51
CA THR A 82 -6.11 13.07 2.49
C THR A 82 -6.54 12.28 3.73
N GLU A 83 -5.81 11.22 4.10
CA GLU A 83 -6.19 10.40 5.25
C GLU A 83 -5.98 11.13 6.59
N LEU A 84 -4.94 11.96 6.70
CA LEU A 84 -4.75 12.80 7.88
C LEU A 84 -5.83 13.88 8.00
N HIS A 85 -6.28 14.45 6.88
CA HIS A 85 -7.43 15.36 6.88
C HIS A 85 -8.71 14.63 7.30
N ASN A 86 -9.00 13.45 6.74
CA ASN A 86 -10.16 12.65 7.12
C ASN A 86 -10.13 12.29 8.61
N LEU A 87 -8.95 11.90 9.11
CA LEU A 87 -8.74 11.65 10.52
C LEU A 87 -9.03 12.91 11.32
N SER A 88 -8.52 14.08 10.93
CA SER A 88 -8.71 15.34 11.65
C SER A 88 -10.18 15.75 11.77
N GLN A 89 -11.02 15.45 10.77
CA GLN A 89 -12.46 15.74 10.77
C GLN A 89 -13.28 14.88 11.75
N LEU A 90 -12.72 13.80 12.31
CA LEU A 90 -13.44 12.99 13.30
C LEU A 90 -13.63 13.77 14.61
N SER A 91 -14.90 13.96 15.00
CA SER A 91 -15.30 14.58 16.28
C SER A 91 -15.11 13.65 17.49
N SER A 92 -15.15 12.34 17.28
CA SER A 92 -14.85 11.31 18.28
C SER A 92 -14.38 10.04 17.59
N ILE A 93 -13.41 9.36 18.18
CA ILE A 93 -12.84 8.09 17.72
C ILE A 93 -13.60 6.89 18.29
N MET A 94 -13.93 6.95 19.57
CA MET A 94 -14.61 5.88 20.29
C MET A 94 -16.13 5.96 20.10
N ARG A 95 -16.78 4.81 20.20
CA ARG A 95 -18.25 4.72 20.25
C ARG A 95 -18.79 5.47 21.49
N ASN A 96 -20.07 5.84 21.46
CA ASN A 96 -20.70 6.60 22.54
C ASN A 96 -20.71 5.85 23.89
N ASP A 97 -20.65 4.51 23.83
CA ASP A 97 -20.53 3.62 25.00
C ASP A 97 -19.08 3.52 25.54
N GLY A 98 -18.12 4.21 24.91
CA GLY A 98 -16.68 4.11 25.21
C GLY A 98 -16.07 2.75 24.85
N LYS A 99 -16.83 1.83 24.25
CA LYS A 99 -16.43 0.44 23.99
C LYS A 99 -16.13 0.26 22.51
N GLY A 100 -14.86 0.48 22.16
CA GLY A 100 -14.32 0.23 20.82
C GLY A 100 -14.43 1.41 19.85
N LEU A 101 -13.77 1.24 18.71
CA LEU A 101 -13.64 2.26 17.67
C LEU A 101 -14.94 2.41 16.87
N ARG A 102 -15.26 3.64 16.46
CA ARG A 102 -16.37 3.92 15.53
C ARG A 102 -16.03 3.40 14.14
N GLN A 103 -17.06 3.02 13.38
CA GLN A 103 -16.90 2.54 12.00
C GLN A 103 -16.11 3.54 11.13
N LYS A 104 -16.45 4.83 11.18
CA LYS A 104 -15.70 5.86 10.44
C LYS A 104 -14.21 5.91 10.79
N CYS A 105 -13.87 5.66 12.05
CA CYS A 105 -12.47 5.57 12.47
C CYS A 105 -11.83 4.29 11.91
N LEU A 106 -12.50 3.14 12.03
CA LEU A 106 -12.02 1.88 11.46
C LEU A 106 -11.78 1.99 9.95
N ASP A 107 -12.67 2.66 9.20
CA ASP A 107 -12.50 2.86 7.76
C ASP A 107 -11.26 3.70 7.44
N ILE A 108 -10.98 4.74 8.24
CA ILE A 108 -9.77 5.56 8.10
C ILE A 108 -8.52 4.72 8.45
N LEU A 109 -8.56 3.95 9.54
CA LEU A 109 -7.46 3.09 9.94
C LEU A 109 -7.19 1.97 8.92
N GLU A 110 -8.22 1.43 8.27
CA GLU A 110 -8.08 0.44 7.19
C GLU A 110 -7.35 1.05 5.99
N ARG A 111 -7.73 2.26 5.58
CA ARG A 111 -7.04 2.97 4.48
C ARG A 111 -5.60 3.32 4.84
N ILE A 112 -5.35 3.80 6.06
CA ILE A 112 -3.99 4.08 6.55
C ILE A 112 -3.15 2.80 6.58
N ASN A 113 -3.72 1.68 7.06
CA ASN A 113 -3.02 0.40 7.06
C ASN A 113 -2.68 -0.05 5.64
N GLU A 114 -3.57 0.15 4.66
CA GLU A 114 -3.29 -0.10 3.25
C GLU A 114 -2.17 0.80 2.70
N GLU A 115 -2.13 2.08 3.08
CA GLU A 115 -1.01 2.97 2.72
C GLU A 115 0.34 2.48 3.26
N VAL A 116 0.34 2.04 4.52
CA VAL A 116 1.53 1.48 5.18
C VAL A 116 1.94 0.17 4.52
N LYS A 117 0.99 -0.72 4.17
CA LYS A 117 1.23 -1.94 3.39
C LYS A 117 1.96 -1.66 2.09
N ARG A 118 1.46 -0.71 1.31
CA ARG A 118 2.05 -0.35 0.02
C ARG A 118 3.46 0.20 0.17
N ALA A 119 3.72 1.02 1.18
CA ALA A 119 5.07 1.50 1.46
C ALA A 119 6.04 0.34 1.77
N TYR A 120 5.61 -0.63 2.58
CA TYR A 120 6.43 -1.80 2.89
C TYR A 120 6.67 -2.73 1.70
N MET A 121 5.68 -2.91 0.82
CA MET A 121 5.90 -3.64 -0.43
C MET A 121 7.02 -2.99 -1.25
N VAL A 122 6.96 -1.67 -1.45
CA VAL A 122 7.98 -0.94 -2.21
C VAL A 122 9.36 -1.07 -1.54
N LYS A 123 9.43 -1.02 -0.21
CA LYS A 123 10.68 -1.28 0.53
C LYS A 123 11.23 -2.68 0.26
N ALA A 124 10.41 -3.72 0.41
CA ALA A 124 10.81 -5.10 0.15
C ALA A 124 11.34 -5.28 -1.29
N LYS A 125 10.74 -4.59 -2.26
CA LYS A 125 11.22 -4.57 -3.64
C LYS A 125 12.57 -3.90 -3.80
N LEU A 126 12.77 -2.75 -3.16
CA LEU A 126 14.05 -2.05 -3.18
C LEU A 126 15.16 -2.90 -2.53
N ASP A 127 14.87 -3.58 -1.42
CA ASP A 127 15.81 -4.49 -0.75
C ASP A 127 16.16 -5.69 -1.62
N TYR A 128 15.16 -6.32 -2.24
CA TYR A 128 15.41 -7.40 -3.21
C TYR A 128 16.29 -6.94 -4.36
N GLN A 129 15.97 -5.79 -4.97
CA GLN A 129 16.73 -5.24 -6.10
C GLN A 129 18.15 -4.82 -5.71
N LYS A 130 18.33 -4.31 -4.48
CA LYS A 130 19.63 -3.99 -3.90
C LYS A 130 20.48 -5.25 -3.75
N ASN A 131 19.91 -6.32 -3.21
CA ASN A 131 20.59 -7.61 -3.03
C ASN A 131 20.95 -8.25 -4.38
N GLN A 132 20.14 -8.02 -5.41
CA GLN A 132 20.41 -8.46 -6.79
C GLN A 132 21.32 -7.49 -7.58
N SER A 133 21.86 -6.44 -6.96
CA SER A 133 22.66 -5.38 -7.62
C SER A 133 21.98 -4.75 -8.84
N SER A 134 20.64 -4.81 -8.91
CA SER A 134 19.83 -4.24 -10.00
C SER A 134 19.56 -2.75 -9.80
N ILE A 135 19.87 -2.23 -8.61
CA ILE A 135 19.88 -0.82 -8.25
C ILE A 135 21.10 -0.58 -7.35
N PRO A 136 21.79 0.56 -7.47
CA PRO A 136 22.87 0.91 -6.55
C PRO A 136 22.38 0.96 -5.10
N ALA A 137 23.15 0.39 -4.17
CA ALA A 137 22.78 0.28 -2.76
C ALA A 137 22.44 1.63 -2.12
N ASN A 138 23.23 2.66 -2.43
CA ASN A 138 22.99 4.02 -1.95
C ASN A 138 21.63 4.59 -2.40
N ILE A 139 21.23 4.32 -3.65
CA ILE A 139 19.94 4.76 -4.18
C ILE A 139 18.79 3.99 -3.52
N ALA A 140 18.91 2.67 -3.36
CA ALA A 140 17.92 1.88 -2.64
C ALA A 140 17.73 2.37 -1.20
N ASP A 141 18.83 2.60 -0.47
CA ASP A 141 18.81 3.05 0.92
C ASP A 141 18.19 4.45 1.07
N GLU A 142 18.46 5.36 0.13
CA GLU A 142 17.82 6.69 0.13
C GLU A 142 16.30 6.57 -0.06
N ARG A 143 15.87 5.73 -1.00
CA ARG A 143 14.45 5.51 -1.30
C ARG A 143 13.72 4.83 -0.13
N ILE A 144 14.35 3.85 0.50
CA ILE A 144 13.84 3.20 1.71
C ILE A 144 13.67 4.22 2.84
N LYS A 145 14.66 5.09 3.08
CA LYS A 145 14.56 6.17 4.08
C LYS A 145 13.41 7.13 3.80
N LYS A 146 13.12 7.45 2.53
CA LYS A 146 11.95 8.28 2.16
C LYS A 146 10.63 7.58 2.52
N LEU A 147 10.55 6.26 2.29
CA LEU A 147 9.38 5.45 2.66
C LEU A 147 9.24 5.29 4.19
N ASP A 148 10.34 5.16 4.92
CA ASP A 148 10.33 5.12 6.39
C ASP A 148 9.77 6.41 6.98
N LYS A 149 10.28 7.57 6.51
CA LYS A 149 9.75 8.89 6.92
C LYS A 149 8.27 9.04 6.60
N TYR A 150 7.82 8.50 5.47
CA TYR A 150 6.41 8.50 5.09
C TYR A 150 5.56 7.71 6.10
N VAL A 151 5.96 6.48 6.42
CA VAL A 151 5.26 5.60 7.38
C VAL A 151 5.28 6.20 8.79
N GLU A 152 6.44 6.67 9.25
CA GLU A 152 6.56 7.33 10.57
C GLU A 152 5.61 8.51 10.69
N LYS A 153 5.55 9.36 9.67
CA LYS A 153 4.70 10.56 9.69
C LYS A 153 3.22 10.23 9.80
N ILE A 154 2.70 9.25 9.04
CA ILE A 154 1.29 8.88 9.11
C ILE A 154 0.95 8.17 10.42
N MET A 155 1.82 7.27 10.89
CA MET A 155 1.61 6.56 12.15
C MET A 155 1.67 7.51 13.36
N ASN A 156 2.63 8.43 13.39
CA ASN A 156 2.74 9.43 14.46
C ASN A 156 1.51 10.32 14.50
N ALA A 157 0.98 10.76 13.36
CA ALA A 157 -0.20 11.61 13.32
C ALA A 157 -1.48 10.89 13.80
N VAL A 158 -1.60 9.59 13.52
CA VAL A 158 -2.71 8.76 14.05
C VAL A 158 -2.64 8.65 15.57
N MET A 159 -1.43 8.43 16.10
CA MET A 159 -1.20 8.29 17.53
C MET A 159 -1.36 9.63 18.26
N SER A 160 -0.83 10.72 17.70
CA SER A 160 -0.81 12.04 18.34
C SER A 160 -2.19 12.71 18.43
N LYS A 161 -3.15 12.31 17.60
CA LYS A 161 -4.53 12.83 17.70
C LYS A 161 -5.20 12.42 19.01
N ASN A 162 -4.70 11.37 19.68
CA ASN A 162 -5.34 10.76 20.84
C ASN A 162 -4.45 10.91 22.07
N LYS A 163 -5.02 11.49 23.13
CA LYS A 163 -4.29 11.73 24.39
C LYS A 163 -4.73 10.78 25.50
N ASP A 164 -5.90 10.15 25.39
CA ASP A 164 -6.37 9.20 26.38
C ASP A 164 -5.85 7.79 26.09
N GLU A 165 -5.45 7.10 27.16
CA GLU A 165 -4.81 5.79 27.11
C GLU A 165 -5.69 4.72 26.46
N VAL A 166 -7.01 4.80 26.67
CA VAL A 166 -7.99 3.84 26.15
C VAL A 166 -8.03 3.87 24.62
N THR A 167 -8.15 5.07 24.04
CA THR A 167 -8.18 5.24 22.58
C THR A 167 -6.85 4.86 21.94
N VAL A 168 -5.73 5.26 22.55
CA VAL A 168 -4.39 4.88 22.11
C VAL A 168 -4.25 3.35 22.07
N LYS A 169 -4.66 2.66 23.12
CA LYS A 169 -4.62 1.19 23.20
C LYS A 169 -5.52 0.52 22.17
N ALA A 170 -6.70 1.07 21.90
CA ALA A 170 -7.62 0.55 20.90
C ALA A 170 -7.03 0.64 19.47
N ILE A 171 -6.40 1.78 19.14
CA ILE A 171 -5.72 1.98 17.84
C ILE A 171 -4.51 1.07 17.71
N GLN A 172 -3.68 0.96 18.75
CA GLN A 172 -2.54 0.04 18.76
C GLN A 172 -2.99 -1.41 18.58
N THR A 173 -4.05 -1.82 19.27
CA THR A 173 -4.63 -3.15 19.13
C THR A 173 -5.08 -3.40 17.69
N TYR A 174 -5.74 -2.42 17.06
CA TYR A 174 -6.11 -2.51 15.64
C TYR A 174 -4.89 -2.75 14.76
N PHE A 175 -3.87 -1.90 14.84
CA PHE A 175 -2.67 -2.07 14.00
C PHE A 175 -1.92 -3.36 14.31
N ASN A 176 -1.82 -3.78 15.57
CA ASN A 176 -1.19 -5.05 15.96
C ASN A 176 -1.92 -6.26 15.37
N GLN A 177 -3.25 -6.26 15.38
CA GLN A 177 -4.06 -7.33 14.78
C GLN A 177 -3.99 -7.35 13.26
N HIS A 178 -3.74 -6.18 12.65
CA HIS A 178 -3.66 -6.03 11.20
C HIS A 178 -2.20 -5.80 10.74
N THR A 179 -1.23 -6.13 11.61
CA THR A 179 0.20 -5.95 11.34
C THR A 179 0.60 -6.88 10.22
N ILE A 180 1.39 -6.30 9.34
CA ILE A 180 1.89 -6.95 8.14
C ILE A 180 3.10 -7.77 8.55
N LYS A 181 3.05 -9.08 8.37
CA LYS A 181 4.28 -9.88 8.44
C LYS A 181 5.04 -9.64 7.14
N PHE A 182 6.24 -9.06 7.26
CA PHE A 182 7.11 -8.82 6.09
C PHE A 182 7.41 -10.10 5.29
N GLU A 183 7.34 -11.26 5.95
CA GLU A 183 7.51 -12.58 5.36
C GLU A 183 6.48 -12.92 4.27
N ASP A 184 5.36 -12.20 4.20
CA ASP A 184 4.27 -12.46 3.27
C ASP A 184 4.54 -11.92 1.85
N PHE A 185 5.43 -10.96 1.68
CA PHE A 185 5.76 -10.41 0.36
C PHE A 185 6.86 -11.21 -0.32
N LYS A 186 6.51 -12.39 -0.83
CA LYS A 186 7.39 -13.15 -1.73
C LYS A 186 7.44 -12.43 -3.08
N ILE A 187 8.55 -11.74 -3.34
CA ILE A 187 8.90 -11.22 -4.67
C ILE A 187 9.37 -12.39 -5.54
#